data_AF-A0A7Y1SMN0-F1
#
_entry.id   AF-A0A7Y1SMN0-F1
#
_cell.length_a   1.000
_cell.length_b   1.000
_cell.length_c   1.000
_cell.angle_alpha   90.00
_cell.angle_beta   90.00
_cell.angle_gamma   90.00
#
_symmetry.space_group_name_H-M   'P 1'
#
loop_
_entity.id
_entity.type
_entity.pdbx_description
1 polymer ?
#
loop_
_entity_poly.entity_id
_entity_poly.type
_entity_poly.pdbx_seq_one_letter_code
_entity_poly.pdbx_strand_id
1 'polypeptide(L)' 'MKKLKNFSRTFWQDESGATAIEYALIAALVGISIIAGASSIGKNTNSLWNGVANAVEQA' A
#
# COMPACT_ATOMS: atom_id res chain seq x y z
N MET A 1 24.01 20.54 31.83
CA MET A 1 24.72 19.94 30.68
C MET A 1 24.60 18.41 30.61
N LYS A 2 24.75 17.66 31.71
CA LYS A 2 24.64 16.17 31.71
C LYS A 2 23.30 15.65 31.15
N LYS A 3 22.17 16.30 31.49
CA LYS A 3 20.85 15.92 30.95
C LYS A 3 20.77 16.05 29.43
N LEU A 4 21.31 17.12 28.86
CA LEU A 4 21.29 17.37 27.42
C LEU A 4 22.15 16.34 26.66
N LYS A 5 23.33 16.02 27.21
CA LYS A 5 24.23 14.99 26.66
C LYS A 5 23.63 13.59 26.71
N ASN A 6 22.83 13.29 27.73
CA ASN A 6 22.14 12.00 27.83
C ASN A 6 20.96 11.94 26.86
N PHE A 7 20.18 13.02 26.74
CA PHE A 7 19.08 13.12 25.78
C PHE A 7 19.55 12.94 24.32
N SER A 8 20.63 13.61 23.93
CA SER A 8 21.18 13.45 22.56
C SER A 8 21.66 12.03 22.28
N ARG A 9 22.20 11.33 23.29
CA ARG A 9 22.63 9.94 23.16
C ARG A 9 21.44 8.99 23.03
N THR A 10 20.38 9.18 23.80
CA THR A 10 19.16 8.36 23.72
C THR A 10 18.43 8.56 22.40
N PHE A 11 18.33 9.80 21.90
CA PHE A 11 17.72 10.08 20.60
C PHE A 11 18.49 9.46 19.42
N TRP A 12 19.83 9.48 19.47
CA TRP A 12 20.66 8.83 18.44
C TRP A 12 20.60 7.29 18.48
N GLN A 13 20.23 6.72 19.63
CA GLN A 13 20.04 5.28 19.82
C GLN A 13 18.61 4.82 19.55
N ASP A 14 17.71 5.74 19.19
CA ASP A 14 16.31 5.43 18.93
C ASP A 14 16.14 4.93 17.49
N GLU A 15 16.05 3.61 17.33
CA GLU A 15 15.85 2.95 16.03
C GLU A 15 14.37 2.87 15.63
N SER A 16 13.45 3.38 16.46
CA SER A 16 12.01 3.32 16.16
C SER A 16 11.63 4.00 14.85
N GLY A 17 12.40 5.02 14.42
CA GLY A 17 12.26 5.64 13.09
C GLY A 17 12.76 4.75 11.94
N ALA A 18 13.81 3.97 12.16
CA ALA A 18 14.30 2.99 11.18
C ALA A 18 13.32 1.81 11.05
N THR A 19 12.68 1.38 12.14
CA THR A 19 11.64 0.35 12.09
C THR A 19 10.37 0.86 11.38
N ALA A 20 10.03 2.14 11.53
CA ALA A 20 8.89 2.74 10.85
C ALA A 20 9.04 2.74 9.31
N ILE A 21 10.24 2.97 8.78
CA ILE A 21 10.46 2.96 7.32
C ILE A 21 10.41 1.55 6.73
N GLU A 22 10.81 0.53 7.50
CA GLU A 22 10.70 -0.87 7.10
C GLU A 22 9.24 -1.32 6.99
N TYR A 23 8.43 -1.03 8.03
CA TYR A 23 7.00 -1.33 7.98
C TYR A 23 6.27 -0.49 6.91
N ALA A 24 6.67 0.76 6.69
CA ALA A 24 6.12 1.58 5.61
C ALA A 24 6.41 0.99 4.22
N LEU A 25 7.61 0.43 4.01
CA LEU A 25 7.98 -0.23 2.76
C LEU A 25 7.13 -1.49 2.51
N ILE A 26 6.95 -2.32 3.54
CA ILE A 26 6.08 -3.51 3.45
C ILE A 26 4.63 -3.10 3.16
N ALA A 27 4.11 -2.10 3.88
CA ALA A 27 2.77 -1.58 3.66
C ALA A 27 2.59 -1.02 2.23
N ALA A 28 3.60 -0.35 1.69
CA ALA A 28 3.58 0.14 0.30
C ALA A 28 3.52 -1.02 -0.71
N LEU A 29 4.32 -2.08 -0.51
CA LEU A 29 4.30 -3.25 -1.40
C LEU A 29 2.96 -4.00 -1.36
N VAL A 30 2.39 -4.18 -0.17
CA VAL A 30 1.05 -4.77 -0.01
C VAL A 30 -0.01 -3.90 -0.66
N GLY A 31 0.07 -2.58 -0.47
CA GLY A 31 -0.84 -1.61 -1.09
C GLY A 31 -0.82 -1.68 -2.62
N ILE A 32 0.37 -1.69 -3.22
CA ILE A 32 0.53 -1.82 -4.69
C ILE A 32 -0.09 -3.13 -5.18
N SER A 33 0.13 -4.23 -4.46
CA SER A 33 -0.39 -5.56 -4.83
C SER A 33 -1.93 -5.59 -4.79
N ILE A 34 -2.54 -4.97 -3.76
CA ILE A 34 -3.99 -4.84 -3.63
C ILE A 34 -4.55 -3.99 -4.78
N ILE A 35 -3.94 -2.83 -5.08
CA ILE A 35 -4.38 -1.94 -6.15
C ILE A 35 -4.32 -2.67 -7.50
N ALA A 36 -3.23 -3.39 -7.78
CA ALA A 36 -3.06 -4.15 -9.01
C ALA A 36 -4.12 -5.27 -9.13
N GLY A 37 -4.34 -6.03 -8.05
CA GLY A 37 -5.36 -7.08 -8.01
C GLY A 37 -6.77 -6.53 -8.23
N ALA A 38 -7.15 -5.49 -7.49
CA ALA A 38 -8.45 -4.84 -7.62
C ALA A 38 -8.67 -4.25 -9.02
N SER A 39 -7.65 -3.65 -9.63
CA SER A 39 -7.70 -3.14 -11.00
C SER A 39 -7.95 -4.24 -12.02
N SER A 40 -7.25 -5.38 -11.90
CA SER A 40 -7.44 -6.53 -12.78
C SER A 40 -8.86 -7.11 -12.67
N ILE A 41 -9.34 -7.31 -11.44
CA ILE A 41 -10.71 -7.78 -11.18
C ILE A 41 -11.73 -6.81 -11.80
N GLY A 42 -11.60 -5.52 -11.53
CA GLY A 42 -12.50 -4.49 -12.05
C GLY A 42 -12.56 -4.49 -13.59
N LYS A 43 -11.42 -4.60 -14.27
CA LYS A 43 -11.36 -4.71 -15.73
C LYS A 43 -12.09 -5.95 -16.24
N ASN A 44 -11.84 -7.11 -15.64
CA ASN A 44 -12.46 -8.36 -16.07
C ASN A 44 -13.97 -8.33 -15.85
N THR A 45 -14.43 -7.88 -14.67
CA THR A 45 -15.85 -7.71 -14.36
C THR A 45 -16.53 -6.75 -15.32
N ASN A 46 -15.90 -5.60 -15.63
CA ASN A 46 -16.47 -4.65 -16.59
C ASN A 46 -16.55 -5.26 -18.00
N SER A 47 -15.53 -6.01 -18.42
CA SER A 47 -15.54 -6.71 -19.71
C SER A 47 -16.66 -7.76 -19.79
N LEU A 48 -16.90 -8.51 -18.72
CA LEU A 48 -17.98 -9.49 -18.65
C LEU A 48 -19.35 -8.82 -18.80
N TRP A 49 -19.60 -7.75 -18.05
CA TRP A 49 -20.88 -7.04 -18.11
C TRP A 49 -21.10 -6.33 -19.44
N ASN A 50 -20.06 -5.76 -20.04
CA ASN A 50 -20.15 -5.21 -21.40
C ASN A 50 -20.48 -6.29 -22.42
N GLY A 51 -19.90 -7.48 -22.29
CA GLY A 51 -20.25 -8.63 -23.14
C GLY A 51 -21.72 -9.01 -23.03
N VAL A 52 -22.26 -9.05 -21.80
CA VAL A 52 -23.69 -9.31 -21.56
C VAL A 52 -24.56 -8.20 -22.14
N ALA A 53 -24.23 -6.93 -21.90
CA ALA A 53 -24.98 -5.80 -22.43
C ALA A 53 -25.06 -5.84 -23.96
N ASN A 54 -23.91 -6.07 -24.62
CA ASN A 54 -23.85 -6.20 -26.07
C ASN A 54 -24.68 -7.37 -26.60
N ALA A 55 -24.69 -8.51 -25.91
CA ALA A 55 -25.47 -9.68 -26.30
C ALA A 55 -26.99 -9.44 -26.17
N VAL A 56 -27.41 -8.66 -25.17
CA VAL A 56 -28.81 -8.26 -24.99
C VAL A 56 -29.23 -7.22 -26.03
N GLU A 57 -28.35 -6.26 -26.35
CA GLU A 57 -28.65 -5.22 -27.35
C GLU A 57 -28.74 -5.76 -28.78
N GLN A 58 -27.98 -6.82 -29.09
CA GLN A 58 -27.99 -7.47 -30.41
C GLN A 58 -29.11 -8.51 -30.60
N ALA A 59 -29.86 -8.84 -29.54
CA ALA A 59 -30.97 -9.78 -29.55
C ALA A 59 -32.30 -9.09 -29.86
#